data_AF-A0A1R4GL32-F1
#
_entry.id   AF-A0A1R4GL32-F1
#
_cell.length_a   1.000
_cell.length_b   1.000
_cell.length_c   1.000
_cell.angle_alpha   90.00
_cell.angle_beta   90.00
_cell.angle_gamma   90.00
#
_symmetry.space_group_name_H-M   'P 1'
#
loop_
_entity.id
_entity.type
_entity.pdbx_description
1 polymer ?
#
loop_
_entity_poly.entity_id
_entity_poly.type
_entity_poly.pdbx_seq_one_letter_code
_entity_poly.pdbx_strand_id
1 'polypeptide(L)'
;MSSGKTVEAATDRAQKLVRAQFPEAVTSAFVEDSMFFLTAEVTDGDEKRSASHAYTLDSTKPAELQAAAEDLAKRVTEELQ
;
A
#
# COMPACT_ATOMS: atom_id res chain seq x y z
N MET A 1 15.57 -11.88 13.40
CA MET A 1 15.21 -10.45 13.24
C MET A 1 14.99 -10.03 11.77
N SER A 2 14.62 -10.94 10.86
CA SER A 2 14.59 -10.65 9.41
C SER A 2 13.20 -10.27 8.87
N SER A 3 12.12 -10.64 9.56
CA SER A 3 10.75 -10.38 9.09
C SER A 3 10.37 -8.90 9.14
N GLY A 4 10.79 -8.17 10.17
CA GLY A 4 10.47 -6.74 10.32
C GLY A 4 11.00 -5.87 9.17
N LYS A 5 12.27 -6.08 8.76
CA LYS A 5 12.85 -5.37 7.61
C LYS A 5 12.15 -5.67 6.28
N THR A 6 11.64 -6.90 6.14
CA THR A 6 10.94 -7.32 4.91
C THR A 6 9.56 -6.68 4.83
N VAL A 7 8.84 -6.63 5.96
CA VAL A 7 7.55 -5.94 6.07
C VAL A 7 7.71 -4.45 5.78
N GLU A 8 8.68 -3.80 6.44
CA GLU A 8 8.98 -2.37 6.23
C GLU A 8 9.27 -2.06 4.75
N ALA A 9 10.11 -2.88 4.09
CA ALA A 9 10.41 -2.71 2.67
C ALA A 9 9.17 -2.88 1.77
N ALA A 10 8.26 -3.78 2.12
CA ALA A 10 7.04 -4.01 1.35
C ALA A 10 6.01 -2.88 1.53
N THR A 11 5.81 -2.40 2.77
CA THR A 11 4.94 -1.24 3.05
C THR A 11 5.48 0.02 2.38
N ASP A 12 6.80 0.21 2.39
CA ASP A 12 7.46 1.29 1.65
C ASP A 12 7.24 1.19 0.15
N ARG A 13 7.35 -0.02 -0.41
CA ARG A 13 7.13 -0.27 -1.83
C ARG A 13 5.70 0.08 -2.24
N ALA A 14 4.70 -0.40 -1.50
CA ALA A 14 3.30 -0.12 -1.77
C ALA A 14 3.01 1.40 -1.79
N GLN A 15 3.48 2.13 -0.78
CA GLN A 15 3.34 3.58 -0.70
C GLN A 15 4.05 4.31 -1.84
N LYS A 16 5.27 3.89 -2.18
CA LYS A 16 6.04 4.48 -3.30
C LYS A 16 5.36 4.27 -4.65
N LEU A 17 4.73 3.11 -4.88
CA LEU A 17 4.00 2.82 -6.11
C LEU A 17 2.77 3.73 -6.26
N VAL A 18 2.01 3.97 -5.18
CA VAL A 18 0.90 4.94 -5.21
C VAL A 18 1.41 6.35 -5.49
N ARG A 19 2.43 6.79 -4.76
CA ARG A 19 3.02 8.14 -4.91
C ARG A 19 3.70 8.36 -6.27
N ALA A 20 4.07 7.31 -6.98
CA ALA A 20 4.58 7.43 -8.35
C ALA A 20 3.49 7.87 -9.34
N GLN A 21 2.21 7.59 -9.05
CA GLN A 21 1.06 8.03 -9.85
C GLN A 21 0.40 9.30 -9.27
N PHE A 22 0.37 9.43 -7.94
CA PHE A 22 -0.21 10.56 -7.21
C PHE A 22 0.83 11.16 -6.26
N PRO A 23 1.73 12.03 -6.73
CA PRO A 23 2.87 12.54 -5.93
C PRO A 23 2.47 13.24 -4.62
N GLU A 24 1.31 13.91 -4.62
CA GLU A 24 0.72 14.60 -3.47
C GLU A 24 -0.03 13.67 -2.50
N ALA A 25 -0.15 12.38 -2.81
CA ALA A 25 -0.93 11.46 -1.99
C ALA A 25 -0.35 11.29 -0.58
N VAL A 26 -1.22 11.41 0.42
CA VAL A 26 -0.95 10.97 1.78
C VAL A 26 -1.25 9.48 1.85
N THR A 27 -0.22 8.66 2.04
CA THR A 27 -0.34 7.19 2.07
C THR A 27 0.07 6.64 3.42
N SER A 28 -0.61 5.57 3.86
CA SER A 28 -0.25 4.78 5.04
C SER A 28 -0.35 3.30 4.69
N ALA A 29 0.62 2.51 5.14
CA ALA A 29 0.63 1.07 4.89
C ALA A 29 1.25 0.33 6.06
N PHE A 30 0.65 -0.80 6.45
CA PHE A 30 1.12 -1.62 7.56
C PHE A 30 0.68 -3.08 7.37
N VAL A 31 1.34 -3.98 8.09
CA VAL A 31 0.97 -5.40 8.15
C VAL A 31 0.62 -5.76 9.58
N GLU A 32 -0.57 -6.29 9.81
CA GLU A 32 -1.08 -6.71 11.11
C GLU A 32 -1.97 -7.94 10.93
N ASP A 33 -1.88 -8.92 11.85
CA ASP A 33 -2.74 -10.11 11.87
C ASP A 33 -2.88 -10.82 10.51
N SER A 34 -1.76 -11.01 9.81
CA SER A 34 -1.71 -11.64 8.47
C SER A 34 -2.48 -10.87 7.40
N MET A 35 -2.65 -9.57 7.57
CA MET A 35 -3.23 -8.67 6.58
C MET A 35 -2.27 -7.54 6.26
N PHE A 36 -2.15 -7.20 4.98
CA PHE A 36 -1.46 -6.02 4.50
C PHE A 36 -2.51 -4.96 4.16
N PHE A 37 -2.46 -3.83 4.85
CA PHE A 37 -3.31 -2.67 4.61
C PHE A 37 -2.57 -1.58 3.84
N LEU A 38 -3.27 -0.93 2.91
CA LEU A 38 -2.82 0.28 2.23
C LEU A 38 -3.98 1.26 2.11
N THR A 39 -3.76 2.48 2.62
CA THR A 39 -4.66 3.62 2.48
C THR A 39 -3.94 4.75 1.76
N ALA A 40 -4.66 5.44 0.88
CA ALA A 40 -4.18 6.65 0.22
C ALA A 40 -5.29 7.69 0.11
N GLU A 41 -4.88 8.95 0.19
CA GLU A 41 -5.75 10.11 0.07
C GLU A 41 -5.08 11.15 -0.84
N VAL A 42 -5.84 11.67 -1.79
CA VAL A 42 -5.44 12.71 -2.75
C VAL A 42 -6.36 13.91 -2.56
N THR A 43 -5.78 15.11 -2.54
CA THR A 43 -6.53 16.37 -2.50
C THR A 43 -6.14 17.21 -3.71
N ASP A 44 -7.10 17.48 -4.58
CA ASP A 44 -6.94 18.31 -5.77
C ASP A 44 -7.91 19.50 -5.70
N GLY A 45 -7.39 20.66 -5.28
CA GLY A 45 -8.20 21.83 -4.99
C GLY A 45 -9.21 21.57 -3.86
N ASP A 46 -10.50 21.65 -4.19
CA ASP A 46 -11.62 21.38 -3.27
C ASP A 46 -12.04 19.90 -3.26
N GLU A 47 -11.54 19.07 -4.17
CA GLU A 47 -11.91 17.66 -4.25
C GLU A 47 -10.94 16.78 -3.44
N LYS A 48 -11.50 15.93 -2.60
CA LYS A 48 -10.77 14.94 -1.81
C LYS A 48 -11.22 13.54 -2.18
N ARG A 49 -10.27 12.71 -2.63
CA ARG A 49 -10.47 11.30 -2.96
C ARG A 49 -9.66 10.43 -2.01
N SER A 50 -10.23 9.30 -1.60
CA SER A 50 -9.56 8.36 -0.69
C SER A 50 -9.88 6.93 -1.08
N ALA A 51 -8.89 6.05 -1.02
CA ALA A 51 -9.04 4.62 -1.26
C ALA A 51 -8.33 3.83 -0.15
N SER A 52 -8.90 2.69 0.25
CA SER A 52 -8.33 1.81 1.28
C SER A 52 -8.59 0.36 0.93
N HIS A 53 -7.51 -0.43 0.84
CA HIS A 53 -7.57 -1.84 0.49
C HIS A 53 -6.76 -2.68 1.48
N ALA A 54 -7.16 -3.94 1.60
CA ALA A 54 -6.47 -4.94 2.41
C ALA A 54 -6.23 -6.22 1.60
N TYR A 55 -5.12 -6.89 1.88
CA TYR A 55 -4.73 -8.15 1.28
C TYR A 55 -4.42 -9.18 2.37
N THR A 56 -5.08 -10.33 2.33
CA THR A 56 -4.80 -11.44 3.25
C THR A 56 -3.52 -12.14 2.85
N LEU A 57 -2.60 -12.27 3.79
CA LEU A 57 -1.35 -12.98 3.65
C LEU A 57 -1.48 -14.40 4.23
N ASP A 58 -1.05 -15.38 3.46
CA ASP A 58 -0.75 -16.73 3.95
C ASP A 58 0.55 -16.75 4.76
N SER A 59 1.50 -15.85 4.46
CA SER A 59 2.76 -15.70 5.20
C SER A 59 3.44 -14.33 5.04
N THR A 60 4.43 -14.04 5.88
CA THR A 60 5.26 -12.83 5.76
C THR A 60 6.54 -13.04 4.94
N LYS A 61 6.49 -13.95 3.95
CA LYS A 61 7.63 -14.21 3.06
C LYS A 61 7.85 -13.03 2.10
N PRO A 62 9.11 -12.72 1.73
CA PRO A 62 9.42 -11.57 0.89
C PRO A 62 8.70 -11.52 -0.47
N ALA A 63 8.50 -12.66 -1.12
CA ALA A 63 7.85 -12.71 -2.43
C ALA A 63 6.35 -12.39 -2.35
N GLU A 64 5.69 -12.92 -1.32
CA GLU A 64 4.27 -12.70 -1.08
C GLU A 64 3.99 -11.24 -0.69
N LEU A 65 4.81 -10.69 0.21
CA LEU A 65 4.73 -9.28 0.60
C LEU A 65 4.93 -8.33 -0.60
N GLN A 66 5.82 -8.67 -1.53
CA GLN A 66 6.03 -7.88 -2.75
C GLN A 66 4.81 -7.95 -3.69
N ALA A 67 4.25 -9.15 -3.90
CA ALA A 67 3.05 -9.32 -4.71
C ALA A 67 1.85 -8.58 -4.12
N ALA A 68 1.66 -8.67 -2.79
CA ALA A 68 0.61 -7.95 -2.08
C ALA A 68 0.78 -6.43 -2.17
N ALA A 69 2.01 -5.92 -2.05
CA ALA A 69 2.30 -4.49 -2.22
C ALA A 69 1.91 -3.97 -3.61
N GLU A 70 2.19 -4.75 -4.65
CA GLU A 70 1.86 -4.39 -6.04
C GLU A 70 0.36 -4.45 -6.32
N ASP A 71 -0.32 -5.50 -5.85
CA ASP A 71 -1.78 -5.66 -5.99
C ASP A 71 -2.53 -4.53 -5.26
N LEU A 72 -2.16 -4.24 -4.01
CA LEU A 72 -2.77 -3.15 -3.24
C LEU A 72 -2.54 -1.79 -3.88
N ALA A 73 -1.30 -1.49 -4.28
CA ALA A 73 -0.99 -0.22 -4.93
C ALA A 73 -1.79 -0.06 -6.22
N LYS A 74 -1.90 -1.11 -7.03
CA LYS A 74 -2.72 -1.11 -8.24
C LYS A 74 -4.18 -0.76 -7.94
N ARG A 75 -4.83 -1.49 -7.02
CA ARG A 75 -6.25 -1.27 -6.67
C ARG A 75 -6.50 0.13 -6.13
N VAL A 76 -5.63 0.58 -5.23
CA VAL A 76 -5.69 1.95 -4.68
C VAL A 76 -5.57 2.98 -5.79
N THR A 77 -4.63 2.80 -6.73
CA THR A 77 -4.47 3.76 -7.82
C THR A 77 -5.61 3.75 -8.82
N GLU A 78 -6.20 2.58 -9.11
CA GLU A 78 -7.38 2.45 -9.98
C GLU A 78 -8.62 3.13 -9.39
N GLU A 79 -8.79 3.11 -8.07
CA GLU A 79 -9.92 3.76 -7.39
C GLU A 79 -9.74 5.28 -7.23
N LEU A 80 -8.50 5.77 -7.19
CA LEU A 80 -8.19 7.20 -7.05
C LEU A 80 -8.24 7.97 -8.38
N GLN A 81 -8.29 7.31 -9.54
CA GLN A 81 -8.37 7.94 -10.87
C GLN A 81 -9.69 8.69 -11.06
#